data_AF-A0AA36IIQ6-F1
#
_entry.id   AF-A0AA36IIQ6-F1
#
_cell.length_a   1.000
_cell.length_b   1.000
_cell.length_c   1.000
_cell.angle_alpha   90.00
_cell.angle_beta   90.00
_cell.angle_gamma   90.00
#
_symmetry.space_group_name_H-M   'P 1'
#
loop_
_entity.id
_entity.type
_entity.pdbx_description
1 polymer ?
#
loop_
_entity_poly.entity_id
_entity_poly.type
_entity_poly.pdbx_seq_one_letter_code
_entity_poly.pdbx_strand_id
1 'polypeptide(L)'
;MASRSLRPLTQVLRTLQRVQKVHPRALHAGRPALDRARVAESLKASQALASHQLPADHHIFEDADLELLHNLGIHTEWVQHNASPGTLYDEALRYEKGSAILSTGALAAFSGAKTGRSPVDKRVVYESTTSDDVWWGAVNIPLSENTFKINRERAIDYLNTRERLYVFDGFAGWDPEHRYKIRVITSRAYHALFMHNMLIRPTEEELANFGQPDYTIYNAGAFPANRATEGMTSGTSVSLNFKTG
;
A
#
# COMPACT_ATOMS: atom_id res chain seq x y z
N MET A 1 40.12 -22.06 -24.07
CA MET A 1 39.76 -22.77 -25.32
C MET A 1 38.44 -23.50 -25.10
N ALA A 2 37.45 -23.23 -25.97
CA ALA A 2 36.22 -24.00 -26.25
C ALA A 2 35.24 -24.28 -25.09
N SER A 3 33.91 -24.29 -25.22
CA SER A 3 32.97 -24.01 -26.30
C SER A 3 31.57 -24.19 -25.67
N ARG A 4 30.69 -23.20 -25.79
CA ARG A 4 29.27 -23.29 -25.38
C ARG A 4 28.52 -24.15 -26.41
N SER A 5 27.83 -25.19 -25.97
CA SER A 5 26.87 -25.95 -26.80
C SER A 5 25.43 -25.65 -26.38
N LEU A 6 24.70 -25.04 -27.33
CA LEU A 6 23.27 -24.74 -27.27
C LEU A 6 22.46 -26.04 -27.37
N ARG A 7 21.54 -26.27 -26.42
CA ARG A 7 20.53 -27.33 -26.54
C ARG A 7 19.47 -26.93 -27.59
N PRO A 8 19.09 -27.83 -28.52
CA PRO A 8 18.22 -27.49 -29.64
C PRO A 8 16.74 -27.39 -29.23
N LEU A 9 16.07 -26.37 -29.80
CA LEU A 9 14.66 -25.97 -29.67
C LEU A 9 13.61 -27.02 -30.12
N THR A 10 14.01 -28.26 -30.36
CA THR A 10 13.17 -29.31 -30.96
C THR A 10 12.29 -30.08 -29.98
N GLN A 11 12.47 -29.88 -28.66
CA GLN A 11 11.69 -30.61 -27.64
C GLN A 11 10.49 -29.85 -27.08
N VAL A 12 10.38 -28.53 -27.34
CA VAL A 12 9.22 -27.71 -26.93
C VAL A 12 8.09 -27.72 -27.98
N LEU A 13 8.40 -28.05 -29.24
CA LEU A 13 7.42 -28.05 -30.33
C LEU A 13 6.53 -29.31 -30.42
N ARG A 14 6.87 -30.41 -29.73
CA ARG A 14 6.03 -31.64 -29.75
C ARG A 14 4.86 -31.62 -28.76
N THR A 15 4.87 -30.71 -27.79
CA THR A 15 3.74 -30.54 -26.85
C THR A 15 2.66 -29.62 -27.43
N LEU A 16 3.02 -28.74 -28.37
CA LEU A 16 2.10 -27.80 -29.04
C LEU A 16 1.35 -28.39 -30.25
N GLN A 17 1.76 -29.57 -30.74
CA GLN A 17 1.08 -30.25 -31.86
C GLN A 17 0.04 -31.30 -31.42
N ARG A 18 -0.20 -31.48 -30.12
CA ARG A 18 -1.31 -32.33 -29.61
C ARG A 18 -2.63 -31.59 -29.41
N VAL A 19 -2.68 -30.28 -29.67
CA VAL A 19 -3.91 -29.46 -29.51
C VAL A 19 -4.56 -29.11 -30.85
N GLN A 20 -3.95 -29.42 -31.99
CA GLN A 20 -4.48 -29.11 -33.33
C GLN A 20 -4.75 -30.36 -34.17
N LYS A 21 -5.67 -31.23 -33.74
CA LYS A 21 -6.40 -32.13 -34.64
C LYS A 21 -7.81 -32.38 -34.10
N VAL A 22 -8.73 -31.45 -34.37
CA VAL A 22 -10.15 -31.75 -34.45
C VAL A 22 -10.64 -31.20 -35.79
N HIS A 23 -11.08 -32.09 -36.66
CA HIS A 23 -11.61 -31.76 -37.98
C HIS A 23 -13.06 -31.23 -37.88
N PRO A 24 -13.51 -30.39 -38.83
CA PRO A 24 -14.79 -29.70 -38.75
C PRO A 24 -15.92 -30.56 -39.34
N ARG A 25 -16.77 -31.15 -38.49
CA ARG A 25 -18.12 -31.60 -38.86
C ARG A 25 -18.95 -31.96 -37.61
N ALA A 26 -19.60 -30.95 -37.05
CA ALA A 26 -20.82 -31.07 -36.24
C ALA A 26 -21.42 -29.66 -36.11
N LEU A 27 -22.10 -29.22 -37.16
CA LEU A 27 -23.01 -28.08 -37.10
C LEU A 27 -24.31 -28.52 -36.41
N HIS A 28 -24.86 -27.63 -35.58
CA HIS A 28 -26.19 -27.64 -34.96
C HIS A 28 -26.41 -28.54 -33.74
N ALA A 29 -26.02 -28.02 -32.56
CA ALA A 29 -26.82 -28.15 -31.33
C ALA A 29 -26.49 -27.00 -30.36
N GLY A 30 -27.47 -26.12 -30.13
CA GLY A 30 -27.64 -25.23 -28.98
C GLY A 30 -26.41 -24.56 -28.36
N ARG A 31 -25.98 -23.42 -28.90
CA ARG A 31 -25.33 -22.40 -28.05
C ARG A 31 -26.46 -21.56 -27.41
N PRO A 32 -26.58 -21.47 -26.08
CA PRO A 32 -27.55 -20.56 -25.49
C PRO A 32 -27.18 -19.15 -25.93
N ALA A 33 -28.17 -18.41 -26.45
CA ALA A 33 -28.01 -17.01 -26.80
C ALA A 33 -27.47 -16.27 -25.56
N LEU A 34 -26.44 -15.44 -25.76
CA LEU A 34 -26.00 -14.49 -24.74
C LEU A 34 -27.21 -13.67 -24.32
N ASP A 35 -27.71 -13.97 -23.12
CA ASP A 35 -28.87 -13.29 -22.56
C ASP A 35 -28.47 -11.84 -22.29
N ARG A 36 -28.88 -10.97 -23.23
CA ARG A 36 -28.63 -9.54 -23.18
C ARG A 36 -29.20 -8.92 -21.92
N ALA A 37 -30.25 -9.49 -21.33
CA ALA A 37 -30.80 -9.03 -20.07
C ALA A 37 -29.82 -9.30 -18.92
N ARG A 38 -29.26 -10.51 -18.85
CA ARG A 38 -28.26 -10.90 -17.85
C ARG A 38 -26.95 -10.12 -17.95
N VAL A 39 -26.50 -9.83 -19.18
CA VAL A 39 -25.32 -8.98 -19.42
C VAL A 39 -25.61 -7.53 -19.04
N ALA A 40 -26.79 -7.01 -19.36
CA ALA A 40 -27.21 -5.68 -18.95
C ALA A 40 -27.40 -5.56 -17.43
N GLU A 41 -27.85 -6.64 -16.76
CA GLU A 41 -28.00 -6.72 -15.31
C GLU A 41 -26.64 -6.79 -14.61
N SER A 42 -25.67 -7.52 -15.17
CA SER A 42 -24.28 -7.52 -14.69
C SER A 42 -23.59 -6.17 -14.91
N LEU A 43 -23.87 -5.48 -16.02
CA LEU A 43 -23.38 -4.13 -16.29
C LEU A 43 -24.04 -3.09 -15.37
N LYS A 44 -25.34 -3.22 -15.09
CA LYS A 44 -26.04 -2.39 -14.10
C LYS A 44 -25.55 -2.66 -12.69
N ALA A 45 -25.26 -3.91 -12.32
CA ALA A 45 -24.66 -4.26 -11.04
C ALA A 45 -23.24 -3.69 -10.91
N SER A 46 -22.43 -3.76 -11.97
CA SER A 46 -21.10 -3.11 -12.01
C SER A 46 -21.18 -1.57 -11.99
N GLN A 47 -22.17 -0.97 -12.65
CA GLN A 47 -22.42 0.47 -12.61
C GLN A 47 -22.99 0.93 -11.25
N ALA A 48 -23.78 0.08 -10.58
CA ALA A 48 -24.27 0.31 -9.21
C ALA A 48 -23.16 0.13 -8.16
N LEU A 49 -22.18 -0.74 -8.42
CA LEU A 49 -20.94 -0.83 -7.64
C LEU A 49 -20.01 0.37 -7.90
N ALA A 50 -20.02 0.95 -9.10
CA ALA A 50 -19.29 2.17 -9.42
C ALA A 50 -19.97 3.44 -8.88
N SER A 51 -21.28 3.39 -8.61
CA SER A 51 -22.05 4.46 -7.97
C SER A 51 -22.19 4.25 -6.46
N HIS A 52 -21.29 3.50 -5.83
CA HIS A 52 -21.32 3.29 -4.39
C HIS A 52 -20.92 4.60 -3.70
N GLN A 53 -21.91 5.44 -3.46
CA GLN A 53 -21.83 6.52 -2.48
C GLN A 53 -21.27 5.89 -1.21
N LEU A 54 -20.11 6.39 -0.76
CA LEU A 54 -19.45 5.92 0.46
C LEU A 54 -20.50 5.91 1.59
N PRO A 55 -20.67 4.79 2.32
CA PRO A 55 -21.70 4.71 3.35
C PRO A 55 -21.49 5.84 4.37
N ALA A 56 -22.57 6.56 4.67
CA ALA A 56 -22.60 7.72 5.57
C ALA A 56 -22.56 7.32 7.06
N ASP A 57 -21.84 6.26 7.41
CA ASP A 57 -21.70 5.82 8.81
C ASP A 57 -20.46 6.47 9.44
N HIS A 58 -20.74 7.59 10.12
CA HIS A 58 -20.07 8.13 11.31
C HIS A 58 -18.53 8.13 11.34
N HIS A 59 -17.91 9.06 10.62
CA HIS A 59 -16.93 10.01 11.16
C HIS A 59 -16.97 11.24 10.25
N ILE A 60 -17.20 12.42 10.82
CA ILE A 60 -17.25 13.68 10.08
C ILE A 60 -15.84 13.93 9.56
N PHE A 61 -15.69 13.93 8.23
CA PHE A 61 -14.49 14.42 7.58
C PHE A 61 -14.32 15.88 7.98
N GLU A 62 -13.19 16.23 8.59
CA GLU A 62 -12.87 17.63 8.76
C GLU A 62 -12.20 18.08 7.46
N ASP A 63 -12.65 19.18 6.86
CA ASP A 63 -11.99 19.80 5.69
C ASP A 63 -10.49 19.99 5.94
N ALA A 64 -10.11 20.15 7.22
CA ALA A 64 -8.73 20.19 7.69
C ALA A 64 -7.91 18.94 7.34
N ASP A 65 -8.47 17.73 7.38
CA ASP A 65 -7.75 16.50 7.03
C ASP A 65 -7.47 16.41 5.53
N LEU A 66 -8.44 16.84 4.72
CA LEU A 66 -8.28 16.91 3.27
C LEU A 66 -7.27 17.99 2.88
N GLU A 67 -7.32 19.16 3.52
CA GLU A 67 -6.35 20.23 3.31
C GLU A 67 -4.94 19.81 3.72
N LEU A 68 -4.81 19.13 4.86
CA LEU A 68 -3.56 18.54 5.35
C LEU A 68 -2.96 17.58 4.32
N LEU A 69 -3.76 16.64 3.79
CA LEU A 69 -3.29 15.70 2.76
C LEU A 69 -2.96 16.43 1.45
N HIS A 70 -3.77 17.41 1.05
CA HIS A 70 -3.54 18.23 -0.13
C HIS A 70 -2.19 18.94 -0.08
N ASN A 71 -1.83 19.49 1.08
CA ASN A 71 -0.52 20.13 1.31
C ASN A 71 0.66 19.15 1.21
N LEU A 72 0.42 17.85 1.37
CA LEU A 72 1.40 16.79 1.16
C LEU A 72 1.42 16.26 -0.29
N GLY A 73 0.61 16.82 -1.19
CA GLY A 73 0.43 16.36 -2.57
C GLY A 73 -0.54 15.18 -2.70
N ILE A 74 -1.30 14.87 -1.64
CA ILE A 74 -2.27 13.79 -1.63
C ILE A 74 -3.67 14.36 -1.84
N HIS A 75 -4.27 14.04 -2.98
CA HIS A 75 -5.60 14.45 -3.38
C HIS A 75 -6.54 13.25 -3.23
N THR A 76 -7.42 13.29 -2.23
CA THR A 76 -8.43 12.26 -1.99
C THR A 76 -9.75 12.91 -1.65
N GLU A 77 -10.85 12.20 -1.91
CA GLU A 77 -12.19 12.59 -1.49
C GLU A 77 -12.62 11.87 -0.21
N TRP A 78 -11.82 10.89 0.25
CA TRP A 78 -12.16 10.09 1.42
C TRP A 78 -10.92 9.71 2.23
N VAL A 79 -10.95 10.09 3.50
CA VAL A 79 -9.93 9.77 4.48
C VAL A 79 -10.57 9.44 5.82
N GLN A 80 -10.03 8.48 6.54
CA GLN A 80 -10.34 8.25 7.95
C GLN A 80 -9.12 8.58 8.82
N HIS A 81 -9.24 9.61 9.65
CA HIS A 81 -8.19 10.04 10.57
C HIS A 81 -8.45 9.50 11.99
N ASN A 82 -7.45 8.83 12.58
CA ASN A 82 -7.48 8.26 13.93
C ASN A 82 -8.73 7.42 14.23
N ALA A 83 -9.23 6.71 13.22
CA ALA A 83 -10.43 5.89 13.32
C ALA A 83 -10.33 4.83 14.43
N SER A 84 -11.48 4.52 15.03
CA SER A 84 -11.56 3.53 16.09
C SER A 84 -11.14 2.13 15.59
N PRO A 85 -10.63 1.24 16.47
CA PRO A 85 -10.36 -0.14 16.09
C PRO A 85 -11.57 -0.84 15.47
N GLY A 86 -12.80 -0.59 15.96
CA GLY A 86 -14.01 -1.18 15.39
C GLY A 86 -14.24 -0.76 13.94
N THR A 87 -14.07 0.53 13.65
CA THR A 87 -14.15 1.09 12.29
C THR A 87 -13.09 0.45 11.38
N LEU A 88 -11.85 0.35 11.86
CA LEU A 88 -10.74 -0.23 11.10
C LEU A 88 -10.92 -1.73 10.85
N TYR A 89 -11.55 -2.46 11.78
CA TYR A 89 -11.97 -3.86 11.57
C TYR A 89 -12.99 -3.95 10.44
N ASP A 90 -14.05 -3.15 10.49
CA ASP A 90 -15.12 -3.15 9.50
C ASP A 90 -14.58 -2.81 8.10
N GLU A 91 -13.79 -1.74 7.99
CA GLU A 91 -13.13 -1.33 6.74
C GLU A 91 -12.21 -2.42 6.20
N ALA A 92 -11.39 -3.05 7.05
CA ALA A 92 -10.52 -4.14 6.63
C ALA A 92 -11.31 -5.35 6.12
N LEU A 93 -12.43 -5.71 6.75
CA LEU A 93 -13.24 -6.86 6.36
C LEU A 93 -14.02 -6.62 5.07
N ARG A 94 -14.47 -5.39 4.85
CA ARG A 94 -15.23 -5.01 3.64
C ARG A 94 -14.35 -4.85 2.42
N TYR A 95 -13.18 -4.21 2.57
CA TYR A 95 -12.42 -3.70 1.43
C TYR A 95 -11.05 -4.35 1.25
N GLU A 96 -10.51 -5.07 2.24
CA GLU A 96 -9.21 -5.74 2.11
C GLU A 96 -9.35 -7.24 1.91
N LYS A 97 -9.07 -7.70 0.69
CA LYS A 97 -9.05 -9.12 0.36
C LYS A 97 -8.03 -9.87 1.23
N GLY A 98 -8.48 -10.97 1.83
CA GLY A 98 -7.66 -11.80 2.71
C GLY A 98 -7.65 -11.35 4.17
N SER A 99 -8.51 -10.40 4.55
CA SER A 99 -8.83 -10.10 5.94
C SER A 99 -9.96 -10.99 6.45
N ALA A 100 -9.88 -11.44 7.70
CA ALA A 100 -10.91 -12.25 8.36
C ALA A 100 -10.89 -12.03 9.88
N ILE A 101 -12.02 -12.27 10.54
CA ILE A 101 -12.07 -12.37 12.01
C ILE A 101 -11.82 -13.83 12.39
N LEU A 102 -10.86 -14.04 13.30
CA LEU A 102 -10.62 -15.34 13.90
C LEU A 102 -11.65 -15.65 15.00
N SER A 103 -11.77 -16.91 15.40
CA SER A 103 -12.67 -17.32 16.50
C SER A 103 -12.37 -16.62 17.83
N THR A 104 -11.16 -16.07 17.99
CA THR A 104 -10.74 -15.27 19.15
C THR A 104 -11.16 -13.81 19.08
N GLY A 105 -11.77 -13.37 17.98
CA GLY A 105 -12.14 -11.98 17.73
C GLY A 105 -11.01 -11.13 17.11
N ALA A 106 -9.80 -11.68 16.94
CA ALA A 106 -8.69 -10.95 16.33
C ALA A 106 -8.86 -10.81 14.80
N LEU A 107 -8.51 -9.64 14.26
CA LEU A 107 -8.37 -9.45 12.82
C LEU A 107 -7.11 -10.17 12.31
N ALA A 108 -7.30 -11.14 11.43
CA ALA A 108 -6.23 -11.72 10.62
C ALA A 108 -6.16 -10.97 9.29
N ALA A 109 -4.96 -10.61 8.85
CA ALA A 109 -4.71 -9.96 7.57
C ALA A 109 -3.56 -10.65 6.82
N PHE A 110 -3.64 -10.69 5.50
CA PHE A 110 -2.58 -11.24 4.66
C PHE A 110 -1.54 -10.16 4.28
N SER A 111 -0.27 -10.43 4.58
CA SER A 111 0.85 -9.52 4.28
C SER A 111 1.43 -9.69 2.86
N GLY A 112 0.91 -10.65 2.09
CA GLY A 112 1.38 -10.93 0.73
C GLY A 112 2.71 -11.68 0.70
N ALA A 113 3.53 -11.40 -0.32
CA ALA A 113 4.81 -12.07 -0.52
C ALA A 113 5.85 -11.75 0.57
N LYS A 114 5.66 -10.67 1.34
CA LYS A 114 6.58 -10.24 2.39
C LYS A 114 6.01 -10.64 3.75
N THR A 115 6.56 -11.70 4.32
CA THR A 115 6.19 -12.23 5.65
C THR A 115 7.14 -11.77 6.77
N GLY A 116 8.09 -10.90 6.43
CA GLY A 116 9.08 -10.37 7.37
C GLY A 116 9.77 -9.13 6.82
N ARG A 117 10.77 -8.65 7.57
CA ARG A 117 11.56 -7.46 7.20
C ARG A 117 12.35 -7.70 5.92
N SER A 118 12.59 -6.62 5.17
CA SER A 118 13.46 -6.61 3.99
C SER A 118 14.71 -5.75 4.25
N PRO A 119 15.67 -6.21 5.08
CA PRO A 119 16.79 -5.39 5.54
C PRO A 119 17.67 -4.85 4.40
N VAL A 120 17.84 -5.62 3.33
CA VAL A 120 18.62 -5.23 2.14
C VAL A 120 17.95 -4.15 1.29
N ASP A 121 16.68 -3.83 1.55
CA ASP A 121 15.91 -2.77 0.88
C ASP A 121 15.78 -1.50 1.76
N LYS A 122 16.35 -1.50 2.97
CA LYS A 122 16.41 -0.33 3.85
C LYS A 122 17.46 0.65 3.33
N ARG A 123 17.11 1.93 3.29
CA ARG A 123 17.96 3.04 2.85
C ARG A 123 17.81 4.25 3.77
N VAL A 124 18.89 5.00 3.96
CA VAL A 124 18.90 6.25 4.71
C VAL A 124 19.48 7.33 3.80
N VAL A 125 18.81 8.47 3.71
CA VAL A 125 19.27 9.59 2.90
C VAL A 125 20.62 10.07 3.41
N TYR A 126 21.60 10.12 2.51
CA TYR A 126 22.89 10.72 2.78
C TYR A 126 22.78 12.23 2.54
N GLU A 127 22.75 13.00 3.61
CA GLU A 127 22.70 14.46 3.58
C GLU A 127 23.58 15.03 4.69
N SER A 128 24.04 16.28 4.52
CA SER A 128 25.14 16.85 5.31
C SER A 128 24.82 17.12 6.79
N THR A 129 23.55 17.21 7.18
CA THR A 129 23.16 17.54 8.56
C THR A 129 23.16 16.36 9.50
N THR A 130 23.07 15.13 8.98
CA THR A 130 23.10 13.89 9.78
C THR A 130 24.16 12.89 9.32
N SER A 131 24.94 13.19 8.26
CA SER A 131 25.90 12.24 7.71
C SER A 131 26.95 11.75 8.70
N ASP A 132 27.35 12.59 9.64
CA ASP A 132 28.39 12.26 10.62
C ASP A 132 27.84 11.47 11.81
N ASP A 133 26.52 11.51 12.03
CA ASP A 133 25.81 10.82 13.11
C ASP A 133 25.32 9.41 12.71
N VAL A 134 25.23 9.15 11.41
CA VAL A 134 24.73 7.86 10.89
C VAL A 134 25.88 6.85 10.78
N TRP A 135 25.70 5.69 11.41
CA TRP A 135 26.64 4.57 11.28
C TRP A 135 26.46 3.84 9.93
N TRP A 136 27.16 4.31 8.90
CA TRP A 136 27.07 3.79 7.54
C TRP A 136 27.62 2.36 7.38
N GLY A 137 26.97 1.55 6.53
CA GLY A 137 27.43 0.20 6.21
C GLY A 137 26.35 -0.66 5.57
N ALA A 138 26.46 -1.98 5.71
CA ALA A 138 25.49 -2.92 5.14
C ALA A 138 24.07 -2.81 5.74
N VAL A 139 23.93 -2.15 6.89
CA VAL A 139 22.64 -1.93 7.58
C VAL A 139 22.04 -0.56 7.22
N ASN A 140 22.84 0.51 7.29
CA ASN A 140 22.44 1.85 6.90
C ASN A 140 23.10 2.16 5.55
N ILE A 141 22.37 1.83 4.50
CA ILE A 141 22.82 1.97 3.12
C ILE A 141 22.43 3.38 2.62
N PRO A 142 23.37 4.17 2.08
CA PRO A 142 23.11 5.55 1.67
C PRO A 142 22.13 5.61 0.48
N LEU A 143 21.36 6.71 0.45
CA LEU A 143 20.44 7.08 -0.63
C LEU A 143 20.64 8.54 -0.98
N SER A 144 20.61 8.89 -2.26
CA SER A 144 20.62 10.30 -2.64
C SER A 144 19.28 10.96 -2.28
N GLU A 145 19.31 12.27 -1.95
CA GLU A 145 18.09 13.05 -1.74
C GLU A 145 17.15 12.98 -2.96
N ASN A 146 17.71 13.00 -4.17
CA ASN A 146 16.92 12.94 -5.41
C ASN A 146 16.17 11.61 -5.54
N THR A 147 16.85 10.48 -5.27
CA THR A 147 16.20 9.17 -5.27
C THR A 147 15.10 9.09 -4.22
N PHE A 148 15.34 9.63 -3.01
CA PHE A 148 14.32 9.67 -1.97
C PHE A 148 13.08 10.44 -2.43
N LYS A 149 13.26 11.63 -3.02
CA LYS A 149 12.17 12.45 -3.57
C LYS A 149 11.38 11.68 -4.63
N ILE A 150 12.05 11.04 -5.58
CA ILE A 150 11.40 10.20 -6.61
C ILE A 150 10.58 9.07 -5.94
N ASN A 151 11.14 8.39 -4.95
CA ASN A 151 10.46 7.29 -4.29
C ASN A 151 9.26 7.75 -3.44
N ARG A 152 9.39 8.90 -2.76
CA ARG A 152 8.29 9.56 -2.02
C ARG A 152 7.18 9.98 -2.96
N GLU A 153 7.50 10.61 -4.09
CA GLU A 153 6.52 11.03 -5.09
C GLU A 153 5.73 9.83 -5.62
N ARG A 154 6.40 8.72 -5.92
CA ARG A 154 5.72 7.48 -6.33
C ARG A 154 4.80 6.90 -5.27
N ALA A 155 5.13 7.07 -3.98
CA ALA A 155 4.26 6.66 -2.90
C ALA A 155 3.00 7.55 -2.85
N ILE A 156 3.17 8.86 -3.00
CA ILE A 156 2.08 9.84 -3.10
C ILE A 156 1.19 9.55 -4.30
N ASP A 157 1.77 9.36 -5.50
CA ASP A 157 1.07 8.98 -6.72
C ASP A 157 0.20 7.74 -6.48
N TYR A 158 0.75 6.71 -5.85
CA TYR A 158 -0.01 5.52 -5.52
C TYR A 158 -1.16 5.83 -4.57
N LEU A 159 -0.93 6.59 -3.49
CA LEU A 159 -1.97 6.97 -2.54
C LEU A 159 -3.09 7.77 -3.21
N ASN A 160 -2.77 8.62 -4.18
CA ASN A 160 -3.75 9.37 -4.99
C ASN A 160 -4.62 8.49 -5.87
N THR A 161 -4.18 7.27 -6.19
CA THR A 161 -5.00 6.31 -6.95
C THR A 161 -5.93 5.47 -6.06
N ARG A 162 -5.97 5.73 -4.74
CA ARG A 162 -6.77 4.95 -3.80
C ARG A 162 -8.08 5.67 -3.51
N GLU A 163 -9.16 4.91 -3.52
CA GLU A 163 -10.48 5.39 -3.10
C GLU A 163 -10.56 5.67 -1.60
N ARG A 164 -9.70 5.00 -0.80
CA ARG A 164 -9.73 5.05 0.67
C ARG A 164 -8.32 5.20 1.22
N LEU A 165 -8.14 6.22 2.04
CA LEU A 165 -6.92 6.45 2.82
C LEU A 165 -7.23 6.48 4.31
N TYR A 166 -6.24 6.10 5.10
CA TYR A 166 -6.31 6.11 6.55
C TYR A 166 -5.11 6.87 7.08
N VAL A 167 -5.37 7.79 8.00
CA VAL A 167 -4.37 8.56 8.72
C VAL A 167 -4.38 8.15 10.18
N PHE A 168 -3.20 7.93 10.74
CA PHE A 168 -3.04 7.70 12.18
C PHE A 168 -1.92 8.58 12.72
N ASP A 169 -2.27 9.48 13.61
CA ASP A 169 -1.39 10.30 14.41
C ASP A 169 -1.20 9.66 15.80
N GLY A 170 0.06 9.48 16.19
CA GLY A 170 0.41 8.94 17.50
C GLY A 170 1.83 9.28 17.92
N PHE A 171 2.21 8.81 19.10
CA PHE A 171 3.53 9.11 19.68
C PHE A 171 4.44 7.90 19.75
N ALA A 172 5.73 8.12 19.49
CA ALA A 172 6.80 7.15 19.73
C ALA A 172 7.70 7.63 20.88
N GLY A 173 7.77 6.84 21.97
CA GLY A 173 8.43 7.22 23.21
C GLY A 173 7.43 7.61 24.30
N TRP A 174 7.57 7.01 25.50
CA TRP A 174 6.59 7.19 26.59
C TRP A 174 6.76 8.51 27.35
N ASP A 175 7.99 9.04 27.37
CA ASP A 175 8.30 10.30 28.02
C ASP A 175 7.80 11.48 27.15
N PRO A 176 6.88 12.33 27.64
CA PRO A 176 6.36 13.47 26.89
C PRO A 176 7.42 14.46 26.42
N GLU A 177 8.56 14.57 27.11
CA GLU A 177 9.64 15.49 26.73
C GLU A 177 10.51 14.96 25.57
N HIS A 178 10.49 13.64 25.35
CA HIS A 178 11.36 12.96 24.39
C HIS A 178 10.59 12.13 23.35
N ARG A 179 9.27 12.29 23.28
CA ARG A 179 8.43 11.57 22.33
C ARG A 179 8.42 12.25 20.96
N TYR A 180 8.33 11.44 19.92
CA TYR A 180 8.15 11.90 18.55
C TYR A 180 6.68 11.80 18.13
N LYS A 181 6.19 12.84 17.46
CA LYS A 181 4.91 12.85 16.76
C LYS A 181 5.06 12.16 15.42
N ILE A 182 4.36 11.03 15.26
CA ILE A 182 4.40 10.23 14.05
C ILE A 182 3.04 10.30 13.38
N ARG A 183 3.02 10.78 12.13
CA ARG A 183 1.85 10.68 11.25
C ARG A 183 2.03 9.53 10.30
N VAL A 184 1.03 8.65 10.21
CA VAL A 184 1.04 7.53 9.28
C VAL A 184 -0.07 7.72 8.26
N ILE A 185 0.27 7.68 6.98
CA ILE A 185 -0.69 7.73 5.88
C ILE A 185 -0.61 6.41 5.14
N THR A 186 -1.73 5.70 5.04
CA THR A 186 -1.76 4.36 4.44
C THR A 186 -3.02 4.10 3.65
N SER A 187 -2.92 3.21 2.65
CA SER A 187 -4.05 2.76 1.84
C SER A 187 -4.81 1.56 2.43
N ARG A 188 -4.47 1.11 3.65
CA ARG A 188 -5.04 -0.11 4.27
C ARG A 188 -5.42 0.16 5.73
N ALA A 189 -6.67 -0.10 6.09
CA ALA A 189 -7.19 -0.06 7.44
C ALA A 189 -6.40 -0.95 8.39
N TYR A 190 -5.98 -2.15 7.94
CA TYR A 190 -5.13 -3.05 8.74
C TYR A 190 -3.82 -2.37 9.17
N HIS A 191 -3.19 -1.58 8.30
CA HIS A 191 -1.94 -0.89 8.65
C HIS A 191 -2.18 0.26 9.63
N ALA A 192 -3.30 1.00 9.51
CA ALA A 192 -3.67 2.00 10.50
C ALA A 192 -3.94 1.35 11.87
N LEU A 193 -4.64 0.20 11.90
CA LEU A 193 -4.89 -0.56 13.13
C LEU A 193 -3.60 -1.10 13.74
N PHE A 194 -2.67 -1.55 12.90
CA PHE A 194 -1.34 -1.94 13.36
C PHE A 194 -0.64 -0.78 14.07
N MET A 195 -0.67 0.43 13.49
CA MET A 195 -0.04 1.60 14.11
C MET A 195 -0.77 2.06 15.37
N HIS A 196 -2.10 1.94 15.42
CA HIS A 196 -2.91 2.14 16.63
C HIS A 196 -2.47 1.25 17.80
N ASN A 197 -2.01 0.03 17.51
CA ASN A 197 -1.50 -0.90 18.51
C ASN A 197 -0.03 -0.64 18.90
N MET A 198 0.78 -0.18 17.95
CA MET A 198 2.23 -0.06 18.13
C MET A 198 2.69 1.30 18.68
N LEU A 199 1.97 2.37 18.35
CA LEU A 199 2.25 3.71 18.85
C LEU A 199 1.43 4.01 20.10
N ILE A 200 1.88 5.01 20.85
CA ILE A 200 1.13 5.56 21.97
C ILE A 200 -0.02 6.37 21.38
N ARG A 201 -1.23 6.05 21.83
CA ARG A 201 -2.46 6.71 21.39
C ARG A 201 -2.55 8.07 22.07
N PRO A 202 -2.72 9.16 21.30
CA PRO A 202 -3.02 10.46 21.87
C PRO A 202 -4.34 10.42 22.64
N THR A 203 -4.47 11.28 23.66
CA THR A 203 -5.79 11.67 24.16
C THR A 203 -6.51 12.53 23.13
N GLU A 204 -7.82 12.76 23.32
CA GLU A 204 -8.59 13.66 22.44
C GLU A 204 -8.01 15.08 22.41
N GLU A 205 -7.55 15.59 23.55
CA GLU A 205 -6.89 16.91 23.66
C GLU A 205 -5.53 16.93 22.95
N GLU A 206 -4.73 15.87 23.09
CA GLU A 206 -3.44 15.78 22.40
C GLU A 206 -3.61 15.64 20.89
N LEU A 207 -4.65 14.97 20.43
CA LEU A 207 -4.97 14.84 19.00
C LEU A 207 -5.44 16.18 18.42
N ALA A 208 -6.34 16.87 19.11
CA ALA A 208 -6.80 18.21 18.71
C ALA A 208 -5.64 19.22 18.63
N ASN A 209 -4.60 19.03 19.45
CA ASN A 209 -3.40 19.88 19.50
C ASN A 209 -2.16 19.22 18.87
N PHE A 210 -2.31 18.19 18.04
CA PHE A 210 -1.18 17.41 17.53
C PHE A 210 -0.21 18.26 16.69
N GLY A 211 -0.75 19.20 15.91
CA GLY A 211 0.01 20.11 15.07
C GLY A 211 0.81 19.38 13.97
N GLN A 212 2.02 19.85 13.69
CA GLN A 212 2.90 19.25 12.68
C GLN A 212 3.61 18.00 13.24
N PRO A 213 3.68 16.87 12.50
CA PRO A 213 4.39 15.66 12.91
C PRO A 213 5.91 15.71 12.70
N ASP A 214 6.69 15.25 13.68
CA ASP A 214 8.15 15.14 13.53
C ASP A 214 8.55 14.21 12.39
N TYR A 215 7.76 13.14 12.15
CA TYR A 215 7.95 12.24 11.00
C TYR A 215 6.63 11.84 10.36
N THR A 216 6.60 11.78 9.04
CA THR A 216 5.47 11.27 8.26
C THR A 216 5.81 9.98 7.52
N ILE A 217 5.06 8.91 7.80
CA ILE A 217 5.20 7.61 7.14
C ILE A 217 4.19 7.49 6.00
N TYR A 218 4.68 7.44 4.76
CA TYR A 218 3.88 7.14 3.57
C TYR A 218 3.90 5.63 3.30
N ASN A 219 2.88 4.91 3.78
CA ASN A 219 2.77 3.47 3.58
C ASN A 219 2.00 3.13 2.29
N ALA A 220 2.76 3.05 1.20
CA ALA A 220 2.32 2.64 -0.13
C ALA A 220 2.74 1.19 -0.49
N GLY A 221 2.82 0.29 0.50
CA GLY A 221 3.46 -1.03 0.35
C GLY A 221 2.85 -1.99 -0.69
N ALA A 222 1.65 -1.71 -1.21
CA ALA A 222 1.06 -2.50 -2.29
C ALA A 222 1.58 -2.09 -3.69
N PHE A 223 2.30 -0.97 -3.79
CA PHE A 223 2.91 -0.50 -5.03
C PHE A 223 4.41 -0.82 -5.06
N PRO A 224 4.91 -1.47 -6.11
CA PRO A 224 6.31 -1.83 -6.18
C PRO A 224 7.20 -0.60 -6.41
N ALA A 225 8.33 -0.57 -5.72
CA ALA A 225 9.41 0.37 -6.00
C ALA A 225 9.94 0.17 -7.43
N ASN A 226 10.37 1.26 -8.08
CA ASN A 226 10.92 1.21 -9.42
C ASN A 226 12.39 0.78 -9.38
N ARG A 227 12.69 -0.41 -9.89
CA ARG A 227 14.06 -0.96 -9.96
C ARG A 227 14.99 -0.21 -10.91
N ALA A 228 14.43 0.63 -11.79
CA ALA A 228 15.23 1.51 -12.64
C ALA A 228 15.70 2.79 -11.90
N THR A 229 15.16 3.07 -10.72
CA THR A 229 15.62 4.19 -9.90
C THR A 229 16.91 3.80 -9.18
N GLU A 230 17.92 4.67 -9.24
CA GLU A 230 19.22 4.46 -8.60
C GLU A 230 19.05 4.12 -7.10
N GLY A 231 19.79 3.11 -6.62
CA GLY A 231 19.73 2.67 -5.21
C GLY A 231 18.59 1.70 -4.87
N MET A 232 17.60 1.53 -5.76
CA MET A 232 16.50 0.57 -5.60
C MET A 232 16.88 -0.81 -6.17
N THR A 233 17.06 -1.79 -5.28
CA THR A 233 17.54 -3.14 -5.65
C THR A 233 16.44 -4.16 -5.89
N SER A 234 15.21 -3.85 -5.47
CA SER A 234 14.06 -4.75 -5.60
C SER A 234 12.75 -3.97 -5.80
N GLY A 235 11.62 -4.67 -5.85
CA GLY A 235 10.30 -4.02 -5.83
C GLY A 235 9.90 -3.50 -4.44
N THR A 236 10.78 -3.57 -3.45
CA THR A 236 10.57 -3.09 -2.09
C THR A 236 11.51 -1.93 -1.81
N SER A 237 11.03 -0.93 -1.08
CA SER A 237 11.81 0.22 -0.63
C SER A 237 11.36 0.62 0.77
N VAL A 238 12.32 0.80 1.66
CA VAL A 238 12.10 1.40 2.99
C VAL A 238 13.14 2.50 3.12
N SER A 239 12.73 3.75 2.93
CA SER A 239 13.64 4.89 2.85
C SER A 239 13.35 5.89 3.97
N LEU A 240 14.40 6.38 4.64
CA LEU A 240 14.30 7.35 5.75
C LEU A 240 15.10 8.61 5.42
N ASN A 241 14.54 9.79 5.72
CA ASN A 241 15.21 11.07 5.61
C ASN A 241 15.05 11.86 6.92
N PHE A 242 16.12 11.93 7.72
CA PHE A 242 16.10 12.63 9.00
C PHE A 242 15.85 14.14 8.88
N LYS A 243 16.28 14.76 7.78
CA LYS A 243 16.18 16.20 7.58
C LYS A 243 14.75 16.67 7.29
N THR A 244 13.95 15.85 6.62
CA THR A 244 12.61 16.25 6.15
C THR A 244 11.45 15.59 6.88
N GLY A 245 11.71 14.70 7.85
CA GLY A 245 10.69 13.98 8.60
C GLY A 245 9.89 13.01 7.75
#